data_AF-A0A1F5LAK0-F1
#
_entry.id   AF-A0A1F5LAK0-F1
#
_cell.length_a   1.000
_cell.length_b   1.000
_cell.length_c   1.000
_cell.angle_alpha   90.00
_cell.angle_beta   90.00
_cell.angle_gamma   90.00
#
_symmetry.space_group_name_H-M   'P 1'
#
loop_
_entity.id
_entity.type
_entity.pdbx_description
1 polymer ?
#
loop_
_entity_poly.entity_id
_entity_poly.type
_entity_poly.pdbx_seq_one_letter_code
_entity_poly.pdbx_strand_id
1 'polypeptide(L)'
;MSCPGKIKKLESSTQKPLNREPPVRTLVDRFLTPQAIGFDRNHGPIPHINGEVHTVRVDGLVVDPLTLTVDQLRSDFRQHEVISALECAGNRRHTMRTLVKEVQGIDWDDAAVMNCKWKGPRVRDILLRAGLCIESTDPNRKIHVAFSCYQAECQDDNWYESSVPLDVCLQAERDAILALEVNGTPLTVNHGYPVRVVLPGIVGVRWVKWLDRITVQDHESTNAYQQRDYKVLPPDAIDSESAEKYWHCTPPMYDMPINSVVAVPADGETVRLPSTGLVEVKGYALPQGADGPVTRVSVSGDGGYSWIDAQLDNSGAMAPGISEAIKNDHREIESYYDKIINSSDKDEQTRFQNLFTWELARHSIGEELVVYPVFEKLLSGGVDMANKDRKEHMKVKEQLKAFQNMTPSDTQFIPTIKELMENLSEHIKEEETHDLPKLEEALSEEDSKSYAKSFGRTKMFVPSRSHPSAPDKPPFETVVGLLTAPIDHLADLFRKWPDTSGMPNPSTK
;
A
#
# COMPACT_ATOMS: atom_id res chain seq x y z
N MET A 1 -20.71 52.25 -6.37
CA MET A 1 -19.50 51.53 -5.91
C MET A 1 -19.57 50.14 -6.50
N SER A 2 -18.80 49.90 -7.56
CA SER A 2 -18.73 48.64 -8.29
C SER A 2 -17.71 47.72 -7.63
N CYS A 3 -18.12 46.50 -7.24
CA CYS A 3 -17.17 45.44 -6.86
C CYS A 3 -16.26 45.12 -8.06
N PRO A 4 -14.93 45.22 -7.92
CA PRO A 4 -14.00 44.87 -8.97
C PRO A 4 -13.76 43.35 -8.99
N GLY A 5 -13.90 42.75 -10.17
CA GLY A 5 -13.47 41.38 -10.46
C GLY A 5 -14.60 40.38 -10.72
N LYS A 6 -15.29 40.50 -11.87
CA LYS A 6 -16.16 39.43 -12.38
C LYS A 6 -15.36 38.13 -12.53
N ILE A 7 -15.80 37.08 -11.83
CA ILE A 7 -15.31 35.70 -11.97
C ILE A 7 -15.36 35.33 -13.46
N LYS A 8 -14.19 35.02 -14.04
CA LYS A 8 -14.08 34.48 -15.41
C LYS A 8 -14.58 33.03 -15.39
N LYS A 9 -15.67 32.76 -16.13
CA LYS A 9 -16.11 31.46 -16.67
C LYS A 9 -16.03 30.26 -15.69
N LEU A 10 -17.16 29.90 -15.08
CA LEU A 10 -17.32 28.60 -14.39
C LEU A 10 -17.21 27.47 -15.43
N GLU A 11 -16.31 26.50 -15.24
CA GLU A 11 -16.17 25.32 -16.12
C GLU A 11 -17.33 24.31 -15.97
N SER A 12 -18.12 24.42 -14.91
CA SER A 12 -19.30 23.58 -14.65
C SER A 12 -20.28 24.25 -13.67
N SER A 13 -21.47 23.67 -13.48
CA SER A 13 -22.45 24.09 -12.47
C SER A 13 -22.73 22.97 -11.47
N THR A 14 -23.36 23.27 -10.33
CA THR A 14 -23.81 22.23 -9.37
C THR A 14 -24.68 21.17 -10.04
N GLN A 15 -25.53 21.56 -10.99
CA GLN A 15 -26.43 20.64 -11.70
C GLN A 15 -25.71 19.77 -12.75
N LYS A 16 -24.59 20.26 -13.30
CA LYS A 16 -23.80 19.58 -14.33
C LYS A 16 -22.31 19.70 -14.00
N PRO A 17 -21.85 19.03 -12.93
CA PRO A 17 -20.46 19.07 -12.54
C PRO A 17 -19.59 18.32 -13.57
N LEU A 18 -18.33 18.74 -13.71
CA LEU A 18 -17.40 18.08 -14.62
C LEU A 18 -17.19 16.63 -14.18
N ASN A 19 -17.55 15.67 -15.04
CA ASN A 19 -17.20 14.27 -14.86
C ASN A 19 -16.73 13.70 -16.20
N ARG A 20 -15.53 13.11 -16.24
CA ARG A 20 -14.94 12.53 -17.45
C ARG A 20 -13.84 11.54 -17.10
N GLU A 21 -13.58 10.61 -18.00
CA GLU A 21 -12.51 9.63 -17.93
C GLU A 21 -11.67 9.68 -19.22
N PRO A 22 -10.38 9.27 -19.18
CA PRO A 22 -9.60 9.10 -20.39
C PRO A 22 -10.05 7.85 -21.16
N PRO A 23 -9.71 7.73 -22.46
CA PRO A 23 -9.80 6.45 -23.14
C PRO A 23 -8.98 5.37 -22.42
N VAL A 24 -9.55 4.21 -22.16
CA VAL A 24 -8.91 3.12 -21.39
C VAL A 24 -7.56 2.68 -21.99
N ARG A 25 -7.43 2.70 -23.32
CA ARG A 25 -6.16 2.43 -24.01
C ARG A 25 -5.08 3.43 -23.60
N THR A 26 -5.41 4.72 -23.50
CA THR A 26 -4.48 5.77 -23.08
C THR A 26 -4.17 5.69 -21.58
N LEU A 27 -5.13 5.28 -20.76
CA LEU A 27 -4.92 5.05 -19.32
C LEU A 27 -3.80 4.03 -19.07
N VAL A 28 -3.78 2.92 -19.80
CA VAL A 28 -2.80 1.84 -19.61
C VAL A 28 -1.44 2.10 -20.28
N ASP A 29 -1.25 3.21 -21.00
CA ASP A 29 0.02 3.51 -21.68
C ASP A 29 1.17 3.75 -20.69
N ARG A 30 0.86 4.21 -19.48
CA ARG A 30 1.85 4.52 -18.44
C ARG A 30 1.38 4.02 -17.09
N PHE A 31 2.32 3.50 -16.29
CA PHE A 31 2.02 3.06 -14.93
C PHE A 31 1.53 4.20 -14.03
N LEU A 32 2.15 5.38 -14.12
CA LEU A 32 1.63 6.60 -13.49
C LEU A 32 0.80 7.39 -14.51
N THR A 33 -0.49 7.56 -14.23
CA THR A 33 -1.42 8.32 -15.04
C THR A 33 -0.99 9.80 -15.08
N PRO A 34 -0.68 10.37 -16.26
CA PRO A 34 -0.41 11.80 -16.37
C PRO A 34 -1.58 12.64 -15.88
N GLN A 35 -1.31 13.69 -15.12
CA GLN A 35 -2.37 14.54 -14.53
C GLN A 35 -3.34 15.11 -15.57
N ALA A 36 -2.85 15.40 -16.79
CA ALA A 36 -3.65 15.95 -17.88
C ALA A 36 -4.77 15.01 -18.36
N ILE A 37 -4.66 13.71 -18.07
CA ILE A 37 -5.63 12.68 -18.46
C ILE A 37 -6.27 11.99 -17.26
N GLY A 38 -6.01 12.45 -16.03
CA GLY A 38 -6.66 11.92 -14.84
C GLY A 38 -8.18 12.08 -14.92
N PHE A 39 -8.92 11.09 -14.43
CA PHE A 39 -10.37 11.16 -14.43
C PHE A 39 -10.85 12.24 -13.45
N ASP A 40 -11.88 12.97 -13.86
CA ASP A 40 -12.53 13.99 -13.04
C ASP A 40 -13.83 13.39 -12.48
N ARG A 41 -13.99 13.31 -11.16
CA ARG A 41 -15.30 13.09 -10.52
C ARG A 41 -15.60 14.26 -9.59
N ASN A 42 -16.69 14.96 -9.87
CA ASN A 42 -17.14 16.12 -9.10
C ASN A 42 -18.65 16.05 -8.83
N HIS A 43 -19.06 16.39 -7.60
CA HIS A 43 -20.47 16.51 -7.18
C HIS A 43 -20.96 17.97 -7.18
N GLY A 44 -20.11 18.91 -7.60
CA GLY A 44 -20.36 20.34 -7.56
C GLY A 44 -19.39 21.09 -8.49
N PRO A 45 -19.44 22.43 -8.51
CA PRO A 45 -18.46 23.23 -9.22
C PRO A 45 -17.07 23.05 -8.62
N ILE A 46 -16.04 23.25 -9.43
CA ILE A 46 -14.64 23.20 -8.99
C ILE A 46 -14.29 24.55 -8.33
N PRO A 47 -13.97 24.58 -7.02
CA PRO A 47 -13.57 25.81 -6.36
C PRO A 47 -12.14 26.22 -6.78
N HIS A 48 -11.93 27.52 -7.02
CA HIS A 48 -10.62 28.10 -7.29
C HIS A 48 -10.06 28.72 -6.01
N ILE A 49 -9.32 27.92 -5.25
CA ILE A 49 -8.79 28.28 -3.94
C ILE A 49 -7.41 28.92 -4.08
N ASN A 50 -7.16 30.01 -3.34
CA ASN A 50 -5.82 30.56 -3.19
C ASN A 50 -5.06 29.78 -2.12
N GLY A 51 -4.06 28.99 -2.53
CA GLY A 51 -3.26 28.15 -1.65
C GLY A 51 -2.46 28.90 -0.58
N GLU A 52 -2.12 30.16 -0.80
CA GLU A 52 -1.36 30.98 0.16
C GLU A 52 -2.16 31.34 1.42
N VAL A 53 -3.49 31.38 1.31
CA VAL A 53 -4.40 31.74 2.41
C VAL A 53 -5.29 30.57 2.85
N HIS A 54 -5.20 29.43 2.17
CA HIS A 54 -5.98 28.26 2.49
C HIS A 54 -5.50 27.60 3.77
N THR A 55 -6.44 27.12 4.58
CA THR A 55 -6.15 26.47 5.85
C THR A 55 -6.97 25.21 6.01
N VAL A 56 -6.39 24.21 6.68
CA VAL A 56 -7.08 22.99 7.11
C VAL A 56 -7.26 23.03 8.62
N ARG A 57 -8.52 23.04 9.08
CA ARG A 57 -8.87 22.98 10.50
C ARG A 57 -9.01 21.53 10.97
N VAL A 58 -8.43 21.21 12.12
CA VAL A 58 -8.53 19.90 12.78
C VAL A 58 -9.24 20.08 14.12
N ASP A 59 -10.38 19.42 14.31
CA ASP A 59 -11.17 19.49 15.55
C ASP A 59 -11.94 18.20 15.88
N GLY A 60 -12.91 18.30 16.79
CA GLY A 60 -13.68 17.17 17.30
C GLY A 60 -13.05 16.56 18.55
N LEU A 61 -12.93 15.24 18.60
CA LEU A 61 -12.38 14.45 19.70
C LEU A 61 -10.83 14.52 19.75
N VAL A 62 -10.30 15.73 19.88
CA VAL A 62 -8.86 16.03 20.02
C VAL A 62 -8.66 17.04 21.15
N VAL A 63 -7.52 16.96 21.86
CA VAL A 63 -7.26 17.83 23.02
C VAL A 63 -6.94 19.27 22.62
N ASP A 64 -6.16 19.44 21.55
CA ASP A 64 -5.66 20.72 21.07
C ASP A 64 -6.07 20.95 19.60
N PRO A 65 -7.34 21.35 19.34
CA PRO A 65 -7.78 21.73 18.00
C PRO A 65 -6.84 22.77 17.37
N LEU A 66 -6.54 22.59 16.09
CA LEU A 66 -5.56 23.41 15.39
C LEU A 66 -6.00 23.76 13.98
N THR A 67 -5.38 24.77 13.39
CA THR A 67 -5.62 25.20 12.01
C THR A 67 -4.27 25.40 11.34
N LEU A 68 -4.04 24.69 10.25
CA LEU A 68 -2.76 24.64 9.55
C LEU A 68 -2.87 25.33 8.21
N THR A 69 -1.94 26.22 7.88
CA THR A 69 -1.77 26.69 6.50
C THR A 69 -1.19 25.58 5.63
N VAL A 70 -1.30 25.73 4.30
CA VAL A 70 -0.65 24.82 3.34
C VAL A 70 0.88 24.78 3.53
N ASP A 71 1.48 25.92 3.88
CA ASP A 71 2.92 26.00 4.18
C ASP A 71 3.29 25.23 5.45
N GLN A 72 2.46 25.28 6.50
CA GLN A 72 2.68 24.50 7.71
C GLN A 72 2.53 23.00 7.45
N LEU A 73 1.54 22.58 6.66
CA LEU A 73 1.42 21.18 6.21
C LEU A 73 2.68 20.68 5.49
N ARG A 74 3.35 21.57 4.74
CA ARG A 74 4.57 21.27 3.99
C ARG A 74 5.84 21.26 4.86
N SER A 75 5.92 22.17 5.84
CA SER A 75 7.18 22.45 6.56
C SER A 75 7.22 21.90 7.99
N ASP A 76 6.08 21.82 8.69
CA ASP A 76 6.03 21.39 10.09
C ASP A 76 5.98 19.85 10.23
N PHE A 77 5.76 19.13 9.14
CA PHE A 77 5.55 17.69 9.12
C PHE A 77 6.47 16.98 8.10
N ARG A 78 6.88 15.75 8.41
CA ARG A 78 7.60 14.89 7.46
C ARG A 78 6.70 14.60 6.25
N GLN A 79 7.26 14.73 5.06
CA GLN A 79 6.56 14.45 3.81
C GLN A 79 6.74 12.98 3.42
N HIS A 80 5.66 12.33 2.99
CA HIS A 80 5.63 10.94 2.55
C HIS A 80 5.17 10.87 1.10
N GLU A 81 5.77 9.96 0.32
CA GLU A 81 5.36 9.68 -1.05
C GLU A 81 4.66 8.32 -1.11
N VAL A 82 3.50 8.27 -1.74
CA VAL A 82 2.66 7.06 -1.84
C VAL A 82 2.21 6.88 -3.27
N ILE A 83 2.51 5.74 -3.86
CA ILE A 83 1.92 5.37 -5.15
C ILE A 83 0.62 4.63 -4.86
N SER A 84 -0.50 5.20 -5.29
CA SER A 84 -1.80 4.60 -5.06
C SER A 84 -2.78 4.93 -6.17
N ALA A 85 -3.55 3.92 -6.56
CA ALA A 85 -4.66 4.06 -7.47
C ALA A 85 -5.88 4.63 -6.75
N LEU A 86 -6.40 5.72 -7.31
CA LEU A 86 -7.69 6.29 -6.96
C LEU A 86 -8.74 5.69 -7.91
N GLU A 87 -9.70 4.92 -7.39
CA GLU A 87 -10.77 4.32 -8.18
C GLU A 87 -12.15 4.84 -7.73
N CYS A 88 -13.01 5.16 -8.70
CA CYS A 88 -14.41 5.50 -8.43
C CYS A 88 -15.23 4.24 -8.15
N ALA A 89 -16.13 4.27 -7.16
CA ALA A 89 -17.11 3.21 -6.93
C ALA A 89 -17.99 2.90 -8.16
N GLY A 90 -18.16 3.89 -9.05
CA GLY A 90 -18.94 3.77 -10.26
C GLY A 90 -18.17 3.27 -11.48
N ASN A 91 -16.88 2.94 -11.35
CA ASN A 91 -16.08 2.40 -12.45
C ASN A 91 -16.78 1.18 -13.06
N ARG A 92 -16.83 1.09 -14.40
CA ARG A 92 -17.49 0.01 -15.16
C ARG A 92 -19.02 -0.03 -15.03
N ARG A 93 -19.67 1.09 -14.66
CA ARG A 93 -21.14 1.17 -14.60
C ARG A 93 -21.79 0.91 -15.96
N HIS A 94 -21.15 1.32 -17.06
CA HIS A 94 -21.64 1.07 -18.41
C HIS A 94 -21.84 -0.42 -18.68
N THR A 95 -20.88 -1.26 -18.26
CA THR A 95 -20.99 -2.73 -18.37
C THR A 95 -22.19 -3.26 -17.59
N MET A 96 -22.40 -2.80 -16.34
CA MET A 96 -23.56 -3.20 -15.55
C MET A 96 -24.87 -2.79 -16.23
N ARG A 97 -24.94 -1.55 -16.72
CA ARG A 97 -26.11 -0.99 -17.41
C ARG A 97 -26.50 -1.78 -18.65
N THR A 98 -25.51 -2.15 -19.46
CA THR A 98 -25.72 -2.75 -20.79
C THR A 98 -25.83 -4.28 -20.77
N LEU A 99 -25.11 -4.97 -19.88
CA LEU A 99 -25.08 -6.44 -19.85
C LEU A 99 -25.98 -7.06 -18.78
N VAL A 100 -26.31 -6.30 -17.72
CA VAL A 100 -27.06 -6.84 -16.57
C VAL A 100 -28.46 -6.21 -16.49
N LYS A 101 -28.53 -4.91 -16.21
CA LYS A 101 -29.79 -4.17 -16.04
C LYS A 101 -29.53 -2.66 -16.06
N GLU A 102 -30.49 -1.89 -16.56
CA GLU A 102 -30.45 -0.42 -16.50
C GLU A 102 -30.25 0.08 -15.05
N VAL A 103 -29.35 1.06 -14.87
CA VAL A 103 -28.97 1.65 -13.58
C VAL A 103 -28.90 3.17 -13.67
N GLN A 104 -29.04 3.86 -12.53
CA GLN A 104 -28.88 5.31 -12.44
C GLN A 104 -27.45 5.69 -12.05
N GLY A 105 -26.96 6.81 -12.60
CA GLY A 105 -25.65 7.38 -12.29
C GLY A 105 -24.92 7.86 -13.54
N ILE A 106 -23.69 8.33 -13.35
CA ILE A 106 -22.79 8.65 -14.47
C ILE A 106 -22.42 7.35 -15.18
N ASP A 107 -22.62 7.30 -16.50
CA ASP A 107 -22.33 6.13 -17.33
C ASP A 107 -20.81 6.04 -17.58
N TRP A 108 -20.08 5.59 -16.55
CA TRP A 108 -18.63 5.35 -16.63
C TRP A 108 -18.35 4.07 -17.43
N ASP A 109 -17.42 4.17 -18.37
CA ASP A 109 -16.76 3.05 -19.01
C ASP A 109 -15.73 2.45 -18.02
N ASP A 110 -14.61 1.92 -18.54
CA ASP A 110 -13.64 1.16 -17.78
C ASP A 110 -12.46 1.99 -17.23
N ALA A 111 -12.53 3.32 -17.24
CA ALA A 111 -11.39 4.21 -16.97
C ALA A 111 -11.65 5.26 -15.88
N ALA A 112 -12.64 5.06 -15.00
CA ALA A 112 -12.86 5.89 -13.82
C ALA A 112 -11.86 5.56 -12.69
N VAL A 113 -10.57 5.52 -13.04
CA VAL A 113 -9.43 5.20 -12.19
C VAL A 113 -8.20 6.00 -12.64
N MET A 114 -7.32 6.33 -11.70
CA MET A 114 -5.98 6.87 -12.01
C MET A 114 -4.96 6.38 -10.99
N ASN A 115 -3.78 5.97 -11.44
CA ASN A 115 -2.67 5.61 -10.56
C ASN A 115 -1.63 6.71 -10.54
N CYS A 116 -1.30 7.22 -9.36
CA CYS A 116 -0.43 8.39 -9.22
C CYS A 116 0.49 8.26 -8.01
N LYS A 117 1.61 8.99 -8.06
CA LYS A 117 2.48 9.21 -6.91
C LYS A 117 2.01 10.45 -6.17
N TRP A 118 1.40 10.28 -5.01
CA TRP A 118 0.91 11.33 -4.15
C TRP A 118 1.96 11.71 -3.10
N LYS A 119 2.01 12.97 -2.69
CA LYS A 119 2.95 13.40 -1.65
C LYS A 119 2.37 14.42 -0.69
N GLY A 120 2.61 14.22 0.60
CA GLY A 120 2.15 15.11 1.67
C GLY A 120 2.44 14.55 3.06
N PRO A 121 2.09 15.28 4.13
CA PRO A 121 2.20 14.78 5.50
C PRO A 121 1.17 13.68 5.80
N ARG A 122 1.53 12.76 6.70
CA ARG A 122 0.62 11.71 7.18
C ARG A 122 -0.52 12.31 8.02
N VAL A 123 -1.73 11.82 7.79
CA VAL A 123 -2.92 12.20 8.59
C VAL A 123 -2.69 11.85 10.06
N ARG A 124 -2.10 10.68 10.33
CA ARG A 124 -1.69 10.25 11.68
C ARG A 124 -0.93 11.33 12.45
N ASP A 125 0.11 11.88 11.85
CA ASP A 125 1.01 12.82 12.54
C ASP A 125 0.29 14.14 12.86
N ILE A 126 -0.61 14.56 11.97
CA ILE A 126 -1.46 15.74 12.17
C ILE A 126 -2.45 15.52 13.31
N LEU A 127 -3.10 14.35 13.37
CA LEU A 127 -4.03 14.00 14.45
C LEU A 127 -3.32 13.90 15.80
N LEU A 128 -2.11 13.29 15.84
CA LEU A 128 -1.29 13.25 17.04
C LEU A 128 -0.86 14.65 17.48
N ARG A 129 -0.51 15.53 16.53
CA ARG A 129 -0.16 16.92 16.81
C ARG A 129 -1.33 17.72 17.40
N ALA A 130 -2.57 17.38 17.05
CA ALA A 130 -3.80 17.93 17.63
C ALA A 130 -4.15 17.33 18.99
N GLY A 131 -3.33 16.41 19.54
CA GLY A 131 -3.57 15.81 20.84
C GLY A 131 -4.62 14.70 20.80
N LEU A 132 -4.66 13.89 19.74
CA LEU A 132 -5.40 12.63 19.75
C LEU A 132 -4.77 11.67 20.77
N CYS A 133 -5.46 11.43 21.90
CA CYS A 133 -4.98 10.50 22.94
C CYS A 133 -5.38 9.05 22.62
N ILE A 134 -4.37 8.17 22.57
CA ILE A 134 -4.50 6.75 22.17
C ILE A 134 -5.06 5.86 23.31
N GLU A 135 -5.16 6.36 24.54
CA GLU A 135 -5.27 5.49 25.73
C GLU A 135 -6.67 4.97 26.10
N SER A 136 -7.78 5.33 25.42
CA SER A 136 -9.08 4.72 25.77
C SER A 136 -10.13 4.72 24.66
N THR A 137 -9.77 4.31 23.44
CA THR A 137 -10.81 3.84 22.53
C THR A 137 -11.23 2.46 23.02
N ASP A 138 -12.29 2.42 23.83
CA ASP A 138 -13.11 1.22 23.98
C ASP A 138 -13.23 0.56 22.60
N PRO A 139 -12.82 -0.70 22.39
CA PRO A 139 -12.88 -1.36 21.09
C PRO A 139 -14.29 -1.41 20.51
N ASN A 140 -15.33 -1.12 21.30
CA ASN A 140 -16.72 -0.96 20.84
C ASN A 140 -17.05 0.46 20.35
N ARG A 141 -16.21 1.46 20.62
CA ARG A 141 -16.42 2.85 20.20
C ARG A 141 -15.90 3.05 18.79
N LYS A 142 -16.82 3.17 17.83
CA LYS A 142 -16.51 3.42 16.42
C LYS A 142 -16.15 4.89 16.23
N ILE A 143 -14.87 5.23 16.43
CA ILE A 143 -14.36 6.57 16.13
C ILE A 143 -14.09 6.67 14.63
N HIS A 144 -14.49 7.79 14.05
CA HIS A 144 -14.30 8.13 12.66
C HIS A 144 -13.54 9.45 12.52
N VAL A 145 -12.88 9.60 11.39
CA VAL A 145 -12.28 10.87 10.94
C VAL A 145 -13.07 11.32 9.72
N ALA A 146 -13.79 12.43 9.87
CA ALA A 146 -14.51 13.09 8.79
C ALA A 146 -13.60 14.11 8.10
N PHE A 147 -13.64 14.13 6.77
CA PHE A 147 -12.95 15.07 5.90
C PHE A 147 -14.00 15.89 5.15
N SER A 148 -13.89 17.22 5.16
CA SER A 148 -14.92 18.09 4.59
C SER A 148 -14.31 19.17 3.69
N CYS A 149 -15.09 19.61 2.72
CA CYS A 149 -14.85 20.80 1.90
C CYS A 149 -16.10 21.67 1.91
N TYR A 150 -16.06 22.81 2.60
CA TYR A 150 -17.15 23.78 2.67
C TYR A 150 -17.07 24.87 1.57
N GLN A 151 -16.11 24.77 0.64
CA GLN A 151 -15.87 25.78 -0.39
C GLN A 151 -16.83 25.73 -1.57
N ALA A 152 -17.63 24.68 -1.72
CA ALA A 152 -18.54 24.50 -2.86
C ALA A 152 -19.80 23.72 -2.48
N GLU A 153 -20.95 24.16 -2.99
CA GLU A 153 -22.21 23.42 -2.90
C GLU A 153 -22.19 22.15 -3.75
N CYS A 154 -22.81 21.08 -3.27
CA CYS A 154 -22.92 19.81 -3.98
C CYS A 154 -24.35 19.52 -4.45
N GLN A 155 -24.51 18.50 -5.28
CA GLN A 155 -25.79 18.10 -5.87
C GLN A 155 -26.81 17.63 -4.82
N ASP A 156 -26.35 16.88 -3.81
CA ASP A 156 -27.20 16.09 -2.91
C ASP A 156 -27.00 16.49 -1.43
N ASP A 157 -26.11 17.46 -1.18
CA ASP A 157 -25.88 18.04 0.13
C ASP A 157 -25.25 19.45 -0.02
N ASN A 158 -25.24 20.23 1.05
CA ASN A 158 -24.74 21.61 1.04
C ASN A 158 -23.21 21.70 0.86
N TRP A 159 -22.48 20.63 1.18
CA TRP A 159 -21.03 20.52 1.02
C TRP A 159 -20.63 19.06 0.82
N TYR A 160 -19.39 18.83 0.41
CA TYR A 160 -18.85 17.48 0.32
C TYR A 160 -18.18 17.08 1.63
N GLU A 161 -18.59 15.95 2.18
CA GLU A 161 -17.95 15.35 3.34
C GLU A 161 -18.03 13.83 3.26
N SER A 162 -17.00 13.18 3.77
CA SER A 162 -17.00 11.75 3.97
C SER A 162 -16.12 11.39 5.14
N SER A 163 -16.34 10.24 5.76
CA SER A 163 -15.55 9.78 6.90
C SER A 163 -15.04 8.37 6.71
N VAL A 164 -13.92 8.07 7.36
CA VAL A 164 -13.41 6.69 7.50
C VAL A 164 -13.22 6.34 8.97
N PRO A 165 -13.25 5.04 9.33
CA PRO A 165 -12.82 4.58 10.65
C PRO A 165 -11.44 5.13 11.01
N LEU A 166 -11.22 5.45 12.29
CA LEU A 166 -9.99 6.08 12.76
C LEU A 166 -8.73 5.24 12.45
N ASP A 167 -8.83 3.92 12.54
CA ASP A 167 -7.73 2.99 12.26
C ASP A 167 -7.18 3.13 10.83
N VAL A 168 -8.03 3.43 9.84
CA VAL A 168 -7.60 3.74 8.47
C VAL A 168 -6.61 4.91 8.43
N CYS A 169 -6.75 5.88 9.33
CA CYS A 169 -5.85 7.04 9.41
C CYS A 169 -4.62 6.78 10.28
N LEU A 170 -4.65 5.79 11.17
CA LEU A 170 -3.58 5.52 12.15
C LEU A 170 -2.64 4.39 11.74
N GLN A 171 -3.08 3.46 10.89
CA GLN A 171 -2.23 2.38 10.36
C GLN A 171 -1.05 2.98 9.58
N ALA A 172 0.17 2.68 10.02
CA ALA A 172 1.37 3.27 9.42
C ALA A 172 1.60 2.74 8.00
N GLU A 173 1.12 1.54 7.72
CA GLU A 173 1.30 0.77 6.50
C GLU A 173 0.33 1.22 5.40
N ARG A 174 -0.80 1.84 5.76
CA ARG A 174 -1.77 2.37 4.79
C ARG A 174 -1.36 3.73 4.22
N ASP A 175 -0.43 4.43 4.85
CA ASP A 175 0.06 5.75 4.42
C ASP A 175 -1.08 6.73 4.04
N ALA A 176 -2.06 6.92 4.92
CA ALA A 176 -3.05 7.98 4.78
C ALA A 176 -2.35 9.35 4.86
N ILE A 177 -2.45 10.17 3.80
CA ILE A 177 -1.77 11.47 3.71
C ILE A 177 -2.73 12.61 3.34
N LEU A 178 -2.35 13.84 3.70
CA LEU A 178 -2.89 15.06 3.10
C LEU A 178 -2.00 15.44 1.92
N ALA A 179 -2.33 14.99 0.71
CA ALA A 179 -1.53 15.25 -0.46
C ALA A 179 -1.54 16.75 -0.84
N LEU A 180 -0.35 17.27 -1.12
CA LEU A 180 -0.06 18.60 -1.66
C LEU A 180 0.44 18.53 -3.10
N GLU A 181 1.02 17.39 -3.47
CA GLU A 181 1.61 17.11 -4.77
C GLU A 181 1.11 15.78 -5.33
N VAL A 182 1.08 15.71 -6.65
CA VAL A 182 0.80 14.51 -7.41
C VAL A 182 1.78 14.42 -8.59
N ASN A 183 2.40 13.26 -8.77
CA ASN A 183 3.44 13.00 -9.77
C ASN A 183 4.58 14.03 -9.75
N GLY A 184 4.98 14.48 -8.56
CA GLY A 184 6.11 15.41 -8.36
C GLY A 184 5.83 16.88 -8.67
N THR A 185 4.57 17.25 -8.92
CA THR A 185 4.16 18.66 -9.05
C THR A 185 3.00 18.96 -8.10
N PRO A 186 2.71 20.24 -7.81
CA PRO A 186 1.52 20.60 -7.05
C PRO A 186 0.24 20.00 -7.65
N LEU A 187 -0.75 19.72 -6.80
CA LEU A 187 -2.07 19.30 -7.25
C LEU A 187 -2.64 20.29 -8.28
N THR A 188 -3.39 19.79 -9.26
CA THR A 188 -4.22 20.63 -10.12
C THR A 188 -5.52 20.99 -9.40
N VAL A 189 -6.19 22.07 -9.84
CA VAL A 189 -7.48 22.50 -9.27
C VAL A 189 -8.51 21.37 -9.33
N ASN A 190 -8.59 20.67 -10.46
CA ASN A 190 -9.46 19.51 -10.69
C ASN A 190 -9.27 18.37 -9.69
N HIS A 191 -8.03 18.16 -9.25
CA HIS A 191 -7.63 17.06 -8.37
C HIS A 191 -7.44 17.50 -6.91
N GLY A 192 -7.94 18.68 -6.54
CA GLY A 192 -8.04 19.09 -5.14
C GLY A 192 -6.98 20.07 -4.66
N TYR A 193 -6.32 20.83 -5.55
CA TYR A 193 -5.45 21.93 -5.11
C TYR A 193 -6.17 22.87 -4.13
N PRO A 194 -5.54 23.27 -3.00
CA PRO A 194 -4.14 23.02 -2.65
C PRO A 194 -3.90 21.73 -1.82
N VAL A 195 -4.95 21.13 -1.25
CA VAL A 195 -4.84 19.96 -0.37
C VAL A 195 -6.00 18.99 -0.61
N ARG A 196 -5.70 17.70 -0.73
CA ARG A 196 -6.71 16.63 -0.68
C ARG A 196 -6.29 15.55 0.32
N VAL A 197 -7.24 14.77 0.82
CA VAL A 197 -6.91 13.51 1.48
C VAL A 197 -6.68 12.40 0.43
N VAL A 198 -5.69 11.55 0.70
CA VAL A 198 -5.36 10.34 -0.05
C VAL A 198 -5.38 9.17 0.94
N LEU A 199 -6.21 8.16 0.65
CA LEU A 199 -6.48 7.02 1.53
C LEU A 199 -6.27 5.70 0.77
N PRO A 200 -5.03 5.21 0.65
CA PRO A 200 -4.71 4.01 -0.13
C PRO A 200 -5.61 2.81 0.18
N GLY A 201 -6.08 2.15 -0.87
CA GLY A 201 -6.99 0.99 -0.79
C GLY A 201 -8.47 1.34 -0.53
N ILE A 202 -8.77 2.58 -0.15
CA ILE A 202 -10.14 3.05 0.10
C ILE A 202 -10.74 3.64 -1.17
N VAL A 203 -12.03 3.38 -1.40
CA VAL A 203 -12.83 3.92 -2.49
C VAL A 203 -12.71 5.44 -2.61
N GLY A 204 -12.60 5.93 -3.85
CA GLY A 204 -12.23 7.32 -4.13
C GLY A 204 -13.20 8.40 -3.64
N VAL A 205 -14.45 8.05 -3.33
CA VAL A 205 -15.41 8.96 -2.66
C VAL A 205 -14.90 9.42 -1.29
N ARG A 206 -14.09 8.61 -0.60
CA ARG A 206 -13.53 9.00 0.71
C ARG A 206 -12.33 9.95 0.58
N TRP A 207 -11.79 10.11 -0.63
CA TRP A 207 -10.61 10.94 -0.91
C TRP A 207 -11.02 12.40 -1.17
N VAL A 208 -11.57 13.05 -0.15
CA VAL A 208 -12.06 14.44 -0.21
C VAL A 208 -11.02 15.41 -0.77
N LYS A 209 -11.44 16.15 -1.80
CA LYS A 209 -10.68 17.20 -2.49
C LYS A 209 -10.96 18.56 -1.87
N TRP A 210 -10.05 19.52 -2.05
CA TRP A 210 -10.20 20.89 -1.58
C TRP A 210 -10.44 20.96 -0.07
N LEU A 211 -9.73 20.10 0.65
CA LEU A 211 -9.95 19.83 2.06
C LEU A 211 -9.74 21.10 2.88
N ASP A 212 -10.73 21.48 3.70
CA ASP A 212 -10.61 22.60 4.64
C ASP A 212 -10.90 22.22 6.09
N ARG A 213 -11.46 21.02 6.34
CA ARG A 213 -11.71 20.53 7.70
C ARG A 213 -11.49 19.02 7.86
N ILE A 214 -10.96 18.66 9.02
CA ILE A 214 -10.83 17.30 9.55
C ILE A 214 -11.48 17.27 10.93
N THR A 215 -12.44 16.38 11.15
CA THR A 215 -13.16 16.26 12.42
C THR A 215 -13.04 14.82 12.94
N VAL A 216 -12.49 14.62 14.15
CA VAL A 216 -12.53 13.33 14.83
C VAL A 216 -13.86 13.21 15.59
N GLN A 217 -14.62 12.16 15.38
CA GLN A 217 -15.99 12.03 15.88
C GLN A 217 -16.35 10.57 16.21
N ASP A 218 -17.37 10.37 17.03
CA ASP A 218 -17.81 9.04 17.50
C ASP A 218 -18.92 8.41 16.64
N HIS A 219 -19.11 8.92 15.43
CA HIS A 219 -20.10 8.47 14.47
C HIS A 219 -19.59 8.67 13.03
N GLU A 220 -20.12 7.88 12.10
CA GLU A 220 -19.91 8.12 10.67
C GLU A 220 -20.43 9.50 10.26
N SER A 221 -19.83 10.11 9.23
CA SER A 221 -20.34 11.36 8.66
C SER A 221 -21.83 11.23 8.32
N THR A 222 -22.62 12.24 8.65
CA THR A 222 -24.06 12.29 8.36
C THR A 222 -24.37 12.80 6.96
N ASN A 223 -23.35 13.18 6.18
CA ASN A 223 -23.50 13.71 4.83
C ASN A 223 -24.18 12.70 3.90
N ALA A 224 -24.99 13.18 2.96
CA ALA A 224 -25.72 12.33 2.02
C ALA A 224 -24.80 11.36 1.25
N TYR A 225 -23.58 11.77 0.91
CA TYR A 225 -22.58 10.94 0.21
C TYR A 225 -21.97 9.81 1.06
N GLN A 226 -22.19 9.82 2.38
CA GLN A 226 -21.83 8.72 3.28
C GLN A 226 -23.06 7.85 3.59
N GLN A 227 -24.21 8.49 3.86
CA GLN A 227 -25.39 7.81 4.41
C GLN A 227 -26.33 7.26 3.35
N ARG A 228 -26.43 7.92 2.19
CA ARG A 228 -27.45 7.67 1.14
C ARG A 228 -26.85 7.39 -0.24
N ASP A 229 -25.54 7.25 -0.34
CA ASP A 229 -24.84 6.88 -1.58
C ASP A 229 -23.62 6.01 -1.23
N TYR A 230 -22.96 5.44 -2.24
CA TYR A 230 -21.73 4.66 -2.12
C TYR A 230 -21.86 3.48 -1.14
N LYS A 231 -22.95 2.73 -1.28
CA LYS A 231 -23.24 1.48 -0.57
C LYS A 231 -23.59 0.39 -1.57
N VAL A 232 -23.17 -0.85 -1.31
CA VAL A 232 -23.60 -2.01 -2.10
C VAL A 232 -24.93 -2.50 -1.52
N LEU A 233 -26.02 -2.01 -2.08
CA LEU A 233 -27.37 -2.39 -1.66
C LEU A 233 -27.71 -3.83 -2.09
N PRO A 234 -28.62 -4.51 -1.38
CA PRO A 234 -29.04 -5.86 -1.75
C PRO A 234 -29.82 -5.86 -3.09
N PRO A 235 -29.89 -7.00 -3.80
CA PRO A 235 -30.57 -7.11 -5.11
C PRO A 235 -32.04 -6.69 -5.13
N ASP A 236 -32.72 -6.70 -3.98
CA ASP A 236 -34.11 -6.26 -3.81
C ASP A 236 -34.27 -4.73 -3.93
N ALA A 237 -33.19 -3.96 -3.78
CA ALA A 237 -33.18 -2.50 -3.96
C ALA A 237 -33.05 -2.16 -5.45
N ILE A 238 -34.14 -2.35 -6.18
CA ILE A 238 -34.19 -2.23 -7.65
C ILE A 238 -34.40 -0.79 -8.15
N ASP A 239 -34.80 0.12 -7.27
CA ASP A 239 -35.06 1.54 -7.52
C ASP A 239 -34.92 2.36 -6.24
N SER A 240 -35.05 3.69 -6.34
CA SER A 240 -34.90 4.60 -5.20
C SER A 240 -35.92 4.37 -4.08
N GLU A 241 -37.13 3.92 -4.40
CA GLU A 241 -38.19 3.68 -3.41
C GLU A 241 -37.89 2.42 -2.60
N SER A 242 -37.58 1.31 -3.27
CA SER A 242 -37.21 0.04 -2.63
C SER A 242 -35.89 0.13 -1.87
N ALA A 243 -34.98 1.04 -2.26
CA ALA A 243 -33.71 1.31 -1.59
C ALA A 243 -33.85 1.97 -0.21
N GLU A 244 -34.92 2.75 0.05
CA GLU A 244 -35.01 3.62 1.24
C GLU A 244 -34.88 2.84 2.56
N LYS A 245 -35.44 1.62 2.61
CA LYS A 245 -35.38 0.75 3.78
C LYS A 245 -34.00 0.13 4.05
N TYR A 246 -33.04 0.26 3.14
CA TYR A 246 -31.71 -0.35 3.27
C TYR A 246 -30.62 0.66 3.66
N TRP A 247 -30.79 1.96 3.42
CA TRP A 247 -29.72 2.94 3.66
C TRP A 247 -29.16 2.93 5.09
N HIS A 248 -30.03 2.78 6.09
CA HIS A 248 -29.65 2.82 7.51
C HIS A 248 -28.98 1.54 8.01
N CYS A 249 -29.13 0.41 7.30
CA CYS A 249 -28.63 -0.90 7.74
C CYS A 249 -27.55 -1.48 6.82
N THR A 250 -27.32 -0.89 5.64
CA THR A 250 -26.20 -1.22 4.77
C THR A 250 -24.97 -0.39 5.15
N PRO A 251 -23.79 -1.00 5.33
CA PRO A 251 -22.56 -0.25 5.60
C PRO A 251 -22.11 0.56 4.38
N PRO A 252 -21.47 1.72 4.58
CA PRO A 252 -20.81 2.46 3.50
C PRO A 252 -19.62 1.68 2.93
N MET A 253 -19.33 1.90 1.65
CA MET A 253 -18.13 1.34 1.02
C MET A 253 -16.86 2.00 1.58
N TYR A 254 -15.87 1.17 1.89
CA TYR A 254 -14.51 1.56 2.29
C TYR A 254 -13.50 0.91 1.35
N ASP A 255 -13.06 -0.32 1.64
CA ASP A 255 -12.13 -1.05 0.78
C ASP A 255 -12.76 -1.33 -0.61
N MET A 256 -11.98 -1.10 -1.66
CA MET A 256 -12.39 -1.46 -3.03
C MET A 256 -12.28 -2.98 -3.23
N PRO A 257 -13.20 -3.63 -3.96
CA PRO A 257 -13.04 -5.02 -4.35
C PRO A 257 -11.92 -5.16 -5.39
N ILE A 258 -11.35 -6.36 -5.52
CA ILE A 258 -10.43 -6.68 -6.62
C ILE A 258 -11.09 -6.40 -7.98
N ASN A 259 -10.37 -5.73 -8.88
CA ASN A 259 -10.89 -5.37 -10.20
C ASN A 259 -9.81 -5.54 -11.28
N SER A 260 -10.24 -5.79 -12.52
CA SER A 260 -9.36 -5.80 -13.69
C SER A 260 -10.13 -5.52 -14.98
N VAL A 261 -9.43 -4.94 -15.96
CA VAL A 261 -9.98 -4.51 -17.25
C VAL A 261 -9.00 -4.83 -18.35
N VAL A 262 -9.50 -5.37 -19.47
CA VAL A 262 -8.77 -5.44 -20.75
C VAL A 262 -8.97 -4.12 -21.49
N ALA A 263 -7.88 -3.42 -21.78
CA ALA A 263 -7.89 -2.14 -22.46
C ALA A 263 -7.44 -2.24 -23.93
N VAL A 264 -6.67 -3.27 -24.24
CA VAL A 264 -6.15 -3.58 -25.58
C VAL A 264 -6.33 -5.07 -25.81
N PRO A 265 -6.99 -5.48 -26.91
CA PRO A 265 -7.78 -4.64 -27.81
C PRO A 265 -9.02 -4.03 -27.10
N ALA A 266 -9.60 -2.99 -27.70
CA ALA A 266 -10.87 -2.41 -27.24
C ALA A 266 -12.06 -3.31 -27.60
N ASP A 267 -13.19 -3.12 -26.93
CA ASP A 267 -14.42 -3.87 -27.24
C ASP A 267 -14.86 -3.63 -28.70
N GLY A 268 -15.17 -4.73 -29.40
CA GLY A 268 -15.50 -4.71 -30.84
C GLY A 268 -14.34 -4.34 -31.80
N GLU A 269 -13.11 -4.17 -31.32
CA GLU A 269 -11.97 -3.79 -32.18
C GLU A 269 -11.60 -4.91 -33.17
N THR A 270 -11.50 -4.56 -34.45
CA THR A 270 -10.95 -5.47 -35.47
C THR A 270 -9.42 -5.44 -35.43
N VAL A 271 -8.80 -6.49 -34.88
CA VAL A 271 -7.35 -6.65 -34.83
C VAL A 271 -6.79 -7.29 -36.09
N ARG A 272 -5.69 -6.73 -36.63
CA ARG A 272 -4.91 -7.37 -37.70
C ARG A 272 -3.83 -8.24 -37.09
N LEU A 273 -3.84 -9.52 -37.43
CA LEU A 273 -2.82 -10.45 -36.96
C LEU A 273 -1.45 -10.06 -37.55
N PRO A 274 -0.44 -9.71 -36.73
CA PRO A 274 0.91 -9.46 -37.22
C PRO A 274 1.55 -10.73 -37.77
N SER A 275 2.65 -10.59 -38.52
CA SER A 275 3.40 -11.75 -39.06
C SER A 275 3.97 -12.66 -37.97
N THR A 276 4.07 -12.18 -36.73
CA THR A 276 4.45 -12.98 -35.55
C THR A 276 3.37 -13.96 -35.12
N GLY A 277 2.12 -13.79 -35.58
CA GLY A 277 0.98 -14.61 -35.16
C GLY A 277 0.48 -14.34 -33.75
N LEU A 278 0.96 -13.28 -33.09
CA LEU A 278 0.60 -12.92 -31.71
C LEU A 278 -0.14 -11.59 -31.65
N VAL A 279 -1.19 -11.52 -30.82
CA VAL A 279 -1.92 -10.28 -30.49
C VAL A 279 -1.57 -9.90 -29.06
N GLU A 280 -1.18 -8.64 -28.87
CA GLU A 280 -0.97 -8.10 -27.53
C GLU A 280 -2.31 -7.90 -26.82
N VAL A 281 -2.40 -8.39 -25.58
CA VAL A 281 -3.49 -8.09 -24.66
C VAL A 281 -2.91 -7.30 -23.49
N LYS A 282 -3.47 -6.12 -23.23
CA LYS A 282 -3.00 -5.21 -22.18
C LYS A 282 -4.17 -4.64 -21.40
N GLY A 283 -3.97 -4.40 -20.11
CA GLY A 283 -5.01 -3.96 -19.20
C GLY A 283 -4.44 -3.41 -17.90
N TYR A 284 -5.32 -3.21 -16.93
CA TYR A 284 -4.93 -2.93 -15.55
C TYR A 284 -5.62 -3.88 -14.59
N ALA A 285 -5.05 -4.04 -13.39
CA ALA A 285 -5.66 -4.74 -12.28
C ALA A 285 -5.42 -3.95 -10.99
N LEU A 286 -6.40 -3.98 -10.09
CA LEU A 286 -6.39 -3.27 -8.81
C LEU A 286 -6.61 -4.29 -7.68
N PRO A 287 -5.89 -4.18 -6.56
CA PRO A 287 -6.03 -5.09 -5.45
C PRO A 287 -7.33 -4.83 -4.67
N GLN A 288 -7.69 -5.78 -3.81
CA GLN A 288 -8.76 -5.57 -2.85
C GLN A 288 -8.24 -4.74 -1.67
N GLY A 289 -8.88 -3.61 -1.36
CA GLY A 289 -8.56 -2.80 -0.19
C GLY A 289 -7.07 -2.49 -0.05
N ALA A 290 -6.54 -2.72 1.16
CA ALA A 290 -5.11 -2.64 1.43
C ALA A 290 -4.34 -3.94 1.13
N ASP A 291 -4.99 -5.00 0.63
CA ASP A 291 -4.40 -6.33 0.39
C ASP A 291 -3.51 -6.37 -0.87
N GLY A 292 -3.15 -5.21 -1.43
CA GLY A 292 -2.27 -5.11 -2.58
C GLY A 292 -0.82 -5.47 -2.26
N PRO A 293 0.02 -5.70 -3.29
CA PRO A 293 -0.28 -5.58 -4.71
C PRO A 293 -1.00 -6.80 -5.31
N VAL A 294 -1.58 -6.64 -6.50
CA VAL A 294 -2.11 -7.77 -7.30
C VAL A 294 -0.98 -8.75 -7.60
N THR A 295 -1.16 -10.02 -7.23
CA THR A 295 -0.11 -11.06 -7.37
C THR A 295 -0.23 -11.89 -8.64
N ARG A 296 -1.41 -11.94 -9.27
CA ARG A 296 -1.65 -12.68 -10.51
C ARG A 296 -2.81 -12.11 -11.30
N VAL A 297 -2.66 -12.08 -12.62
CA VAL A 297 -3.74 -11.82 -13.59
C VAL A 297 -3.71 -12.95 -14.61
N SER A 298 -4.85 -13.59 -14.86
CA SER A 298 -4.98 -14.63 -15.87
C SER A 298 -5.89 -14.15 -16.99
N VAL A 299 -5.51 -14.42 -18.23
CA VAL A 299 -6.18 -13.96 -19.46
C VAL A 299 -6.67 -15.17 -20.26
N SER A 300 -7.89 -15.08 -20.78
CA SER A 300 -8.48 -16.10 -21.65
C SER A 300 -8.83 -15.52 -23.01
N GLY A 301 -8.50 -16.27 -24.07
CA GLY A 301 -8.89 -15.96 -25.45
C GLY A 301 -10.06 -16.79 -25.99
N ASP A 302 -10.62 -17.69 -25.18
CA ASP A 302 -11.64 -18.66 -25.60
C ASP A 302 -12.95 -18.54 -24.81
N GLY A 303 -13.15 -17.46 -24.05
CA GLY A 303 -14.34 -17.27 -23.23
C GLY A 303 -14.26 -17.94 -21.86
N GLY A 304 -13.05 -18.21 -21.37
CA GLY A 304 -12.79 -18.68 -20.01
C GLY A 304 -12.58 -20.20 -19.87
N TYR A 305 -12.45 -20.95 -20.98
CA TYR A 305 -12.15 -22.38 -20.92
C TYR A 305 -10.68 -22.65 -20.62
N SER A 306 -9.78 -21.84 -21.17
CA SER A 306 -8.34 -21.89 -20.88
C SER A 306 -7.80 -20.51 -20.51
N TRP A 307 -6.74 -20.51 -19.70
CA TRP A 307 -6.17 -19.32 -19.08
C TRP A 307 -4.66 -19.33 -19.19
N ILE A 308 -4.09 -18.15 -19.45
CA ILE A 308 -2.65 -17.90 -19.48
C ILE A 308 -2.36 -16.77 -18.50
N ASP A 309 -1.36 -16.93 -17.65
CA ASP A 309 -0.95 -15.87 -16.73
C ASP A 309 -0.30 -14.71 -17.50
N ALA A 310 -0.78 -13.50 -17.24
CA ALA A 310 -0.24 -12.28 -17.82
C ALA A 310 1.06 -11.86 -17.11
N GLN A 311 1.89 -11.12 -17.85
CA GLN A 311 3.04 -10.45 -17.25
C GLN A 311 2.57 -9.20 -16.51
N LEU A 312 2.87 -9.11 -15.21
CA LEU A 312 2.61 -7.92 -14.41
C LEU A 312 3.75 -6.91 -14.59
N ASP A 313 3.39 -5.66 -14.86
CA ASP A 313 4.36 -4.56 -14.91
C ASP A 313 4.65 -4.05 -13.49
N ASN A 314 5.88 -4.27 -13.03
CA ASN A 314 6.36 -3.83 -11.72
C ASN A 314 7.00 -2.42 -11.76
N SER A 315 6.83 -1.66 -12.85
CA SER A 315 7.51 -0.39 -13.08
C SER A 315 7.18 0.73 -12.09
N GLY A 316 6.12 0.61 -11.28
CA GLY A 316 5.89 1.56 -10.19
C GLY A 316 5.27 1.00 -8.92
N ALA A 317 5.50 -0.26 -8.59
CA ALA A 317 5.90 -0.46 -7.20
C ALA A 317 7.12 0.45 -7.01
N MET A 318 7.14 1.33 -6.00
CA MET A 318 8.43 1.78 -5.47
C MET A 318 9.06 0.51 -4.94
N ALA A 319 9.68 -0.28 -5.83
CA ALA A 319 10.47 -1.42 -5.43
C ALA A 319 11.42 -0.83 -4.39
N PRO A 320 11.36 -1.29 -3.13
CA PRO A 320 12.18 -0.72 -2.10
C PRO A 320 13.62 -0.77 -2.61
N GLY A 321 14.37 0.30 -2.34
CA GLY A 321 15.82 0.22 -2.46
C GLY A 321 16.33 -0.91 -1.57
N ILE A 322 17.55 -1.39 -1.83
CA ILE A 322 18.11 -2.52 -1.08
C ILE A 322 18.05 -2.28 0.44
N SER A 323 18.31 -1.04 0.89
CA SER A 323 18.21 -0.67 2.30
C SER A 323 16.81 -0.83 2.89
N GLU A 324 15.77 -0.45 2.15
CA GLU A 324 14.39 -0.59 2.63
C GLU A 324 13.91 -2.05 2.58
N ALA A 325 14.39 -2.84 1.63
CA ALA A 325 14.10 -4.27 1.57
C ALA A 325 14.66 -5.00 2.80
N ILE A 326 15.90 -4.69 3.20
CA ILE A 326 16.56 -5.26 4.39
C ILE A 326 15.86 -4.82 5.67
N LYS A 327 15.57 -3.53 5.82
CA LYS A 327 14.81 -3.01 6.98
C LYS A 327 13.43 -3.65 7.13
N ASN A 328 12.74 -3.91 6.03
CA ASN A 328 11.44 -4.59 6.09
C ASN A 328 11.58 -6.01 6.65
N ASP A 329 12.60 -6.77 6.21
CA ASP A 329 12.91 -8.07 6.81
C ASP A 329 13.18 -7.95 8.31
N HIS A 330 13.93 -6.93 8.76
CA HIS A 330 14.19 -6.70 10.19
C HIS A 330 12.91 -6.52 10.99
N ARG A 331 11.99 -5.67 10.50
CA ARG A 331 10.71 -5.43 11.17
C ARG A 331 9.83 -6.67 11.21
N GLU A 332 9.84 -7.49 10.17
CA GLU A 332 9.15 -8.78 10.18
C GLU A 332 9.75 -9.72 11.23
N ILE A 333 11.08 -9.87 11.26
CA ILE A 333 11.79 -10.73 12.21
C ILE A 333 11.53 -10.29 13.67
N GLU A 334 11.61 -8.99 13.95
CA GLU A 334 11.26 -8.40 15.25
C GLU A 334 9.80 -8.70 15.63
N SER A 335 8.86 -8.57 14.69
CA SER A 335 7.46 -8.86 14.95
C SER A 335 7.22 -10.34 15.28
N TYR A 336 7.92 -11.27 14.63
CA TYR A 336 7.80 -12.70 14.92
C TYR A 336 8.43 -13.06 16.26
N TYR A 337 9.55 -12.43 16.61
CA TYR A 337 10.13 -12.52 17.94
C TYR A 337 9.11 -12.11 19.02
N ASP A 338 8.45 -10.95 18.85
CA ASP A 338 7.44 -10.46 19.78
C ASP A 338 6.26 -11.45 19.93
N LYS A 339 5.84 -12.09 18.84
CA LYS A 339 4.81 -13.14 18.88
C LYS A 339 5.26 -14.36 19.69
N ILE A 340 6.53 -14.79 19.55
CA ILE A 340 7.08 -15.93 20.28
C ILE A 340 7.15 -15.65 21.78
N ILE A 341 7.69 -14.50 22.19
CA ILE A 341 7.95 -14.19 23.61
C ILE A 341 6.69 -13.82 24.39
N ASN A 342 5.67 -13.28 23.73
CA ASN A 342 4.44 -12.85 24.38
C ASN A 342 3.32 -13.90 24.35
N SER A 343 3.48 -14.98 23.57
CA SER A 343 2.50 -16.06 23.52
C SER A 343 2.67 -17.04 24.69
N SER A 344 1.56 -17.45 25.29
CA SER A 344 1.49 -18.61 26.20
C SER A 344 1.04 -19.89 25.49
N ASP A 345 0.66 -19.82 24.21
CA ASP A 345 0.25 -20.97 23.40
C ASP A 345 1.46 -21.59 22.70
N LYS A 346 1.78 -22.83 23.07
CA LYS A 346 2.90 -23.57 22.48
C LYS A 346 2.74 -23.84 21.00
N ASP A 347 1.50 -23.93 20.49
CA ASP A 347 1.27 -24.11 19.06
C ASP A 347 1.60 -22.82 18.30
N GLU A 348 1.12 -21.67 18.77
CA GLU A 348 1.49 -20.36 18.24
C GLU A 348 3.01 -20.12 18.30
N GLN A 349 3.66 -20.43 19.43
CA GLN A 349 5.12 -20.36 19.54
C GLN A 349 5.83 -21.25 18.52
N THR A 350 5.34 -22.46 18.26
CA THR A 350 5.91 -23.35 17.25
C THR A 350 5.76 -22.77 15.84
N ARG A 351 4.57 -22.21 15.53
CA ARG A 351 4.28 -21.60 14.23
C ARG A 351 5.18 -20.40 13.97
N PHE A 352 5.28 -19.47 14.91
CA PHE A 352 6.14 -18.30 14.77
C PHE A 352 7.63 -18.62 14.92
N GLN A 353 8.04 -19.65 15.69
CA GLN A 353 9.42 -20.15 15.67
C GLN A 353 9.84 -20.57 14.26
N ASN A 354 8.98 -21.31 13.55
CA ASN A 354 9.27 -21.75 12.19
C ASN A 354 9.41 -20.57 11.25
N LEU A 355 8.50 -19.59 11.34
CA LEU A 355 8.52 -18.39 10.52
C LEU A 355 9.72 -17.49 10.81
N PHE A 356 10.01 -17.21 12.07
CA PHE A 356 11.21 -16.48 12.51
C PHE A 356 12.49 -17.15 11.99
N THR A 357 12.60 -18.48 12.14
CA THR A 357 13.78 -19.22 11.65
C THR A 357 13.89 -19.14 10.13
N TRP A 358 12.76 -19.27 9.44
CA TRP A 358 12.69 -19.23 7.98
C TRP A 358 13.10 -17.88 7.42
N GLU A 359 12.63 -16.78 8.01
CA GLU A 359 13.04 -15.44 7.57
C GLU A 359 14.49 -15.14 7.89
N LEU A 360 14.91 -15.33 9.14
CA LEU A 360 16.27 -14.97 9.56
C LEU A 360 17.34 -15.74 8.79
N ALA A 361 17.13 -17.04 8.53
CA ALA A 361 18.10 -17.83 7.77
C ALA A 361 18.28 -17.31 6.34
N ARG A 362 17.18 -16.99 5.64
CA ARG A 362 17.22 -16.56 4.24
C ARG A 362 17.69 -15.11 4.11
N HIS A 363 17.33 -14.26 5.07
CA HIS A 363 17.82 -12.90 5.20
C HIS A 363 19.35 -12.87 5.31
N SER A 364 19.92 -13.54 6.32
CA SER A 364 21.37 -13.51 6.55
C SER A 364 22.18 -14.08 5.37
N ILE A 365 21.70 -15.13 4.72
CA ILE A 365 22.36 -15.69 3.52
C ILE A 365 22.17 -14.76 2.31
N GLY A 366 21.01 -14.12 2.19
CA GLY A 366 20.73 -13.14 1.15
C GLY A 366 21.73 -11.98 1.18
N GLU A 367 22.08 -11.50 2.37
CA GLU A 367 23.03 -10.41 2.56
C GLU A 367 24.45 -10.83 2.21
N GLU A 368 24.87 -12.02 2.65
CA GLU A 368 26.19 -12.58 2.32
C GLU A 368 26.40 -12.77 0.82
N LEU A 369 25.35 -13.16 0.09
CA LEU A 369 25.42 -13.43 -1.34
C LEU A 369 25.18 -12.21 -2.21
N VAL A 370 24.51 -11.17 -1.70
CA VAL A 370 24.09 -10.01 -2.50
C VAL A 370 24.64 -8.70 -1.97
N VAL A 371 24.53 -8.43 -0.67
CA VAL A 371 24.83 -7.13 -0.06
C VAL A 371 26.32 -6.98 0.23
N TYR A 372 26.92 -7.96 0.89
CA TYR A 372 28.34 -7.92 1.27
C TYR A 372 29.30 -7.85 0.08
N PRO A 373 29.08 -8.56 -1.05
CA PRO A 373 29.88 -8.36 -2.26
C PRO A 373 29.76 -6.94 -2.82
N VAL A 374 28.65 -6.24 -2.57
CA VAL A 374 28.44 -4.86 -3.00
C VAL A 374 29.15 -3.89 -2.05
N PHE A 375 29.14 -4.12 -0.74
CA PHE A 375 30.00 -3.40 0.20
C PHE A 375 31.46 -3.47 -0.24
N GLU A 376 31.99 -4.68 -0.45
CA GLU A 376 33.37 -4.94 -0.87
C GLU A 376 33.74 -4.21 -2.17
N LYS A 377 32.79 -4.10 -3.09
CA LYS A 377 33.00 -3.50 -4.41
C LYS A 377 32.90 -1.98 -4.42
N LEU A 378 31.96 -1.41 -3.67
CA LEU A 378 31.58 0.00 -3.80
C LEU A 378 32.09 0.90 -2.67
N LEU A 379 32.27 0.36 -1.46
CA LEU A 379 32.56 1.17 -0.28
C LEU A 379 34.05 1.20 0.04
N SER A 380 34.55 2.39 0.42
CA SER A 380 35.89 2.50 1.00
C SER A 380 35.90 1.81 2.38
N GLY A 381 36.75 0.80 2.55
CA GLY A 381 36.73 -0.08 3.73
C GLY A 381 35.62 -1.15 3.72
N GLY A 382 34.91 -1.31 2.60
CA GLY A 382 33.80 -2.26 2.50
C GLY A 382 34.18 -3.73 2.72
N VAL A 383 35.43 -4.10 2.47
CA VAL A 383 35.96 -5.44 2.79
C VAL A 383 36.01 -5.68 4.30
N ASP A 384 36.41 -4.69 5.09
CA ASP A 384 36.48 -4.84 6.54
C ASP A 384 35.08 -4.87 7.15
N MET A 385 34.16 -4.03 6.64
CA MET A 385 32.74 -4.03 6.96
C MET A 385 32.12 -5.42 6.69
N ALA A 386 32.19 -5.90 5.44
CA ALA A 386 31.66 -7.19 5.05
C ALA A 386 32.27 -8.38 5.81
N ASN A 387 33.54 -8.31 6.25
CA ASN A 387 34.14 -9.36 7.08
C ASN A 387 33.67 -9.29 8.54
N LYS A 388 33.42 -8.09 9.06
CA LYS A 388 32.85 -7.89 10.38
C LYS A 388 31.43 -8.47 10.42
N ASP A 389 30.59 -8.10 9.45
CA ASP A 389 29.18 -8.49 9.42
C ASP A 389 29.02 -10.01 9.25
N ARG A 390 29.85 -10.64 8.40
CA ARG A 390 29.92 -12.12 8.33
C ARG A 390 30.26 -12.75 9.67
N LYS A 391 31.17 -12.17 10.45
CA LYS A 391 31.54 -12.71 11.77
C LYS A 391 30.38 -12.59 12.76
N GLU A 392 29.61 -11.51 12.70
CA GLU A 392 28.41 -11.32 13.50
C GLU A 392 27.30 -12.30 13.08
N HIS A 393 27.08 -12.44 11.78
CA HIS A 393 26.18 -13.46 11.19
C HIS A 393 26.54 -14.88 11.60
N MET A 394 27.83 -15.22 11.68
CA MET A 394 28.22 -16.56 12.14
C MET A 394 27.75 -16.84 13.56
N LYS A 395 27.81 -15.86 14.47
CA LYS A 395 27.28 -15.98 15.83
C LYS A 395 25.76 -16.15 15.82
N VAL A 396 25.04 -15.32 15.04
CA VAL A 396 23.58 -15.40 14.87
C VAL A 396 23.17 -16.76 14.29
N LYS A 397 23.90 -17.29 13.30
CA LYS A 397 23.65 -18.60 12.69
C LYS A 397 23.82 -19.73 13.71
N GLU A 398 24.86 -19.70 14.53
CA GLU A 398 25.08 -20.71 15.59
C GLU A 398 23.93 -20.69 16.62
N GLN A 399 23.54 -19.52 17.09
CA GLN A 399 22.42 -19.34 18.01
C GLN A 399 21.08 -19.77 17.36
N LEU A 400 20.85 -19.41 16.10
CA LEU A 400 19.67 -19.82 15.34
C LEU A 400 19.64 -21.34 15.16
N LYS A 401 20.80 -21.99 14.93
CA LYS A 401 20.91 -23.45 14.83
C LYS A 401 20.54 -24.12 16.14
N ALA A 402 20.94 -23.57 17.28
CA ALA A 402 20.52 -24.06 18.58
C ALA A 402 19.00 -23.91 18.76
N PHE A 403 18.48 -22.70 18.51
CA PHE A 403 17.06 -22.37 18.70
C PHE A 403 16.12 -23.19 17.81
N GLN A 404 16.44 -23.37 16.53
CA GLN A 404 15.58 -24.10 15.57
C GLN A 404 15.39 -25.59 15.91
N ASN A 405 16.26 -26.15 16.77
CA ASN A 405 16.19 -27.55 17.21
C ASN A 405 15.46 -27.71 18.54
N MET A 406 15.01 -26.60 19.16
CA MET A 406 14.25 -26.61 20.41
C MET A 406 12.75 -26.68 20.13
N THR A 407 12.00 -27.06 21.16
CA THR A 407 10.54 -26.97 21.21
C THR A 407 10.12 -25.94 22.26
N PRO A 408 8.92 -25.37 22.16
CA PRO A 408 8.40 -24.45 23.19
C PRO A 408 8.22 -25.07 24.60
N SER A 409 8.45 -26.38 24.76
CA SER A 409 8.45 -27.02 26.07
C SER A 409 9.83 -27.02 26.74
N ASP A 410 10.89 -26.68 26.02
CA ASP A 410 12.25 -26.66 26.56
C ASP A 410 12.46 -25.44 27.45
N THR A 411 13.08 -25.65 28.62
CA THR A 411 13.34 -24.56 29.59
C THR A 411 14.28 -23.48 29.03
N GLN A 412 15.08 -23.83 28.03
CA GLN A 412 16.00 -22.93 27.34
C GLN A 412 15.40 -22.25 26.11
N PHE A 413 14.15 -22.55 25.72
CA PHE A 413 13.52 -21.99 24.52
C PHE A 413 13.48 -20.45 24.54
N ILE A 414 12.88 -19.87 25.60
CA ILE A 414 12.77 -18.42 25.76
C ILE A 414 14.13 -17.75 26.04
N PRO A 415 14.99 -18.28 26.93
CA PRO A 415 16.35 -17.74 27.10
C PRO A 415 17.14 -17.67 25.79
N THR A 416 17.07 -18.71 24.95
CA THR A 416 17.86 -18.79 23.71
C THR A 416 17.40 -17.79 22.65
N ILE A 417 16.08 -17.65 22.42
CA ILE A 417 15.57 -16.64 21.47
C ILE A 417 15.87 -15.21 21.95
N LYS A 418 15.85 -14.95 23.26
CA LYS A 418 16.20 -13.63 23.81
C LYS A 418 17.66 -13.29 23.56
N GLU A 419 18.57 -14.22 23.82
CA GLU A 419 20.00 -14.02 23.56
C GLU A 419 20.27 -13.86 22.06
N LEU A 420 19.63 -14.66 21.21
CA LEU A 420 19.69 -14.54 19.76
C LEU A 420 19.23 -13.14 19.30
N MET A 421 18.07 -12.69 19.78
CA MET A 421 17.51 -11.39 19.41
C MET A 421 18.33 -10.22 19.93
N GLU A 422 18.94 -10.34 21.11
CA GLU A 422 19.87 -9.32 21.65
C GLU A 422 21.04 -9.10 20.67
N ASN A 423 21.72 -10.17 20.26
CA ASN A 423 22.83 -10.09 19.31
C ASN A 423 22.38 -9.61 17.93
N LEU A 424 21.25 -10.10 17.44
CA LEU A 424 20.69 -9.68 16.16
C LEU A 424 20.30 -8.19 16.17
N SER A 425 19.70 -7.70 17.26
CA SER A 425 19.27 -6.30 17.37
C SER A 425 20.45 -5.31 17.39
N GLU A 426 21.60 -5.71 17.94
CA GLU A 426 22.82 -4.92 17.86
C GLU A 426 23.34 -4.82 16.42
N HIS A 427 23.34 -5.94 15.69
CA HIS A 427 23.71 -5.99 14.28
C HIS A 427 22.77 -5.14 13.42
N ILE A 428 21.45 -5.36 13.51
CA ILE A 428 20.40 -4.57 12.82
C ILE A 428 20.61 -3.08 13.05
N LYS A 429 20.85 -2.68 14.31
CA LYS A 429 21.03 -1.28 14.66
C LYS A 429 22.26 -0.70 13.98
N GLU A 430 23.39 -1.40 14.01
CA GLU A 430 24.60 -0.93 13.34
C GLU A 430 24.39 -0.80 11.84
N GLU A 431 23.85 -1.84 11.21
CA GLU A 431 23.60 -1.91 9.78
C GLU A 431 22.65 -0.79 9.32
N GLU A 432 21.51 -0.61 9.98
CA GLU A 432 20.53 0.42 9.60
C GLU A 432 21.02 1.85 9.80
N THR A 433 21.94 2.07 10.76
CA THR A 433 22.41 3.42 11.11
C THR A 433 23.74 3.79 10.46
N HIS A 434 24.54 2.82 10.03
CA HIS A 434 25.87 3.06 9.49
C HIS A 434 26.10 2.46 8.10
N ASP A 435 25.73 1.21 7.87
CA ASP A 435 26.18 0.47 6.68
C ASP A 435 25.22 0.65 5.50
N LEU A 436 23.91 0.46 5.72
CA LEU A 436 22.89 0.72 4.70
C LEU A 436 22.88 2.16 4.20
N PRO A 437 23.00 3.21 5.04
CA PRO A 437 23.10 4.58 4.54
C PRO A 437 24.30 4.80 3.61
N LYS A 438 25.46 4.23 3.92
CA LYS A 438 26.67 4.34 3.06
C LYS A 438 26.47 3.59 1.75
N LEU A 439 25.87 2.40 1.79
CA LEU A 439 25.54 1.63 0.60
C LEU A 439 24.58 2.40 -0.30
N GLU A 440 23.50 2.95 0.27
CA GLU A 440 22.50 3.69 -0.48
C GLU A 440 23.10 4.97 -1.11
N GLU A 441 24.01 5.66 -0.42
CA GLU A 441 24.73 6.81 -0.95
C GLU A 441 25.67 6.43 -2.12
N ALA A 442 26.22 5.22 -2.10
CA ALA A 442 27.12 4.72 -3.15
C ALA A 442 26.38 4.15 -4.38
N LEU A 443 25.06 3.95 -4.30
CA LEU A 443 24.24 3.36 -5.35
C LEU A 443 23.41 4.41 -6.09
N SER A 444 23.15 4.14 -7.39
CA SER A 444 22.05 4.80 -8.07
C SER A 444 20.72 4.22 -7.60
N GLU A 445 19.62 4.98 -7.72
CA GLU A 445 18.28 4.49 -7.39
C GLU A 445 17.91 3.22 -8.19
N GLU A 446 18.36 3.13 -9.44
CA GLU A 446 18.12 1.95 -10.30
C GLU A 446 18.91 0.73 -9.83
N ASP A 447 20.19 0.91 -9.47
CA ASP A 447 21.03 -0.17 -8.96
C ASP A 447 20.53 -0.66 -7.60
N SER A 448 20.14 0.24 -6.70
CA SER A 448 19.56 -0.09 -5.40
C SER A 448 18.30 -0.97 -5.55
N LYS A 449 17.39 -0.60 -6.46
CA LYS A 449 16.21 -1.41 -6.79
C LYS A 449 16.57 -2.75 -7.45
N SER A 450 17.61 -2.79 -8.26
CA SER A 450 18.11 -4.01 -8.89
C SER A 450 18.68 -4.98 -7.84
N TYR A 451 19.47 -4.48 -6.89
CA TYR A 451 19.99 -5.25 -5.77
C TYR A 451 18.88 -5.73 -4.84
N ALA A 452 17.86 -4.91 -4.56
CA ALA A 452 16.67 -5.35 -3.81
C ALA A 452 15.95 -6.53 -4.49
N LYS A 453 15.78 -6.48 -5.82
CA LYS A 453 15.24 -7.61 -6.59
C LYS A 453 16.14 -8.84 -6.53
N SER A 454 17.46 -8.65 -6.62
CA SER A 454 18.43 -9.74 -6.49
C SER A 454 18.36 -10.39 -5.11
N PHE A 455 18.33 -9.59 -4.05
CA PHE A 455 18.19 -10.01 -2.66
C PHE A 455 16.91 -10.82 -2.46
N GLY A 456 15.75 -10.28 -2.85
CA GLY A 456 14.47 -11.00 -2.77
C GLY A 456 14.44 -12.29 -3.59
N ARG A 457 15.07 -12.33 -4.77
CA ARG A 457 15.23 -13.56 -5.57
C ARG A 457 16.14 -14.57 -4.90
N THR A 458 17.27 -14.14 -4.34
CA THR A 458 18.20 -15.03 -3.63
C THR A 458 17.51 -15.70 -2.44
N LYS A 459 16.72 -14.96 -1.66
CA LYS A 459 15.90 -15.49 -0.55
C LYS A 459 14.96 -16.63 -0.96
N MET A 460 14.63 -16.78 -2.25
CA MET A 460 13.77 -17.87 -2.74
C MET A 460 14.49 -19.21 -2.92
N PHE A 461 15.82 -19.22 -3.00
CA PHE A 461 16.61 -20.39 -3.38
C PHE A 461 17.63 -20.81 -2.31
N VAL A 462 17.78 -20.02 -1.26
CA VAL A 462 18.69 -20.31 -0.14
C VAL A 462 17.99 -21.17 0.92
N PRO A 463 18.74 -21.92 1.73
CA PRO A 463 18.19 -22.73 2.81
C PRO A 463 17.25 -21.96 3.73
N SER A 464 16.15 -22.60 4.13
CA SER A 464 15.21 -22.04 5.10
C SER A 464 15.60 -22.25 6.56
N ARG A 465 16.76 -22.85 6.80
CA ARG A 465 17.28 -23.13 8.14
C ARG A 465 18.75 -22.76 8.25
N SER A 466 19.19 -22.52 9.47
CA SER A 466 20.58 -22.25 9.75
C SER A 466 21.43 -23.52 9.59
N HIS A 467 22.54 -23.37 8.86
CA HIS A 467 23.57 -24.38 8.69
C HIS A 467 24.96 -23.75 8.88
N PRO A 468 25.40 -23.51 10.13
CA PRO A 468 26.67 -22.81 10.42
C PRO A 468 27.92 -23.53 9.90
N SER A 469 27.82 -24.82 9.59
CA SER A 469 28.92 -25.61 9.01
C SER A 469 29.07 -25.40 7.50
N ALA A 470 28.14 -24.68 6.85
CA ALA A 470 28.27 -24.31 5.44
C ALA A 470 29.33 -23.19 5.31
N PRO A 471 30.15 -23.21 4.23
CA PRO A 471 31.10 -22.12 3.95
C PRO A 471 30.39 -20.76 3.89
N ASP A 472 31.08 -19.71 4.33
CA ASP A 472 30.63 -18.31 4.48
C ASP A 472 31.43 -17.33 3.59
N LYS A 473 32.12 -17.86 2.55
CA LYS A 473 32.84 -17.06 1.54
C LYS A 473 32.66 -17.60 0.11
N PRO A 474 32.48 -16.72 -0.90
CA PRO A 474 32.53 -17.11 -2.31
C PRO A 474 33.91 -17.69 -2.70
N PRO A 475 33.98 -18.62 -3.68
CA PRO A 475 32.90 -19.17 -4.51
C PRO A 475 32.23 -20.43 -3.92
N PHE A 476 32.61 -20.85 -2.71
CA PHE A 476 32.21 -22.15 -2.14
C PHE A 476 30.78 -22.14 -1.56
N GLU A 477 30.29 -20.97 -1.15
CA GLU A 477 28.91 -20.75 -0.67
C GLU A 477 27.83 -21.24 -1.64
N THR A 478 27.98 -20.95 -2.93
CA THR A 478 26.94 -21.20 -3.93
C THR A 478 26.69 -22.68 -4.14
N VAL A 479 27.71 -23.53 -3.97
CA VAL A 479 27.58 -24.97 -4.25
C VAL A 479 27.09 -25.73 -3.02
N VAL A 480 27.59 -25.42 -1.83
CA VAL A 480 27.25 -26.19 -0.61
C VAL A 480 25.92 -25.72 0.01
N GLY A 481 25.67 -24.40 0.05
CA GLY A 481 24.42 -23.85 0.57
C GLY A 481 23.19 -24.27 -0.26
N LEU A 482 23.33 -24.38 -1.58
CA LEU A 482 22.24 -24.87 -2.45
C LEU A 482 21.96 -26.37 -2.31
N LEU A 483 22.89 -27.17 -1.76
CA LEU A 483 22.67 -28.61 -1.58
C LEU A 483 21.74 -28.92 -0.41
N THR A 484 21.66 -28.06 0.60
CA THR A 484 20.78 -28.26 1.76
C THR A 484 19.39 -27.66 1.57
N ALA A 485 19.24 -26.65 0.70
CA ALA A 485 17.96 -25.99 0.45
C ALA A 485 16.83 -26.97 0.04
N PRO A 486 17.03 -27.92 -0.91
CA PRO A 486 15.99 -28.89 -1.27
C PRO A 486 15.53 -29.77 -0.10
N ILE A 487 16.45 -30.13 0.81
CA ILE A 487 16.14 -30.95 1.98
C ILE A 487 15.30 -30.13 2.97
N ASP A 488 15.66 -28.88 3.20
CA ASP A 488 14.91 -28.00 4.10
C ASP A 488 13.50 -27.72 3.57
N HIS A 489 13.36 -27.45 2.27
CA HIS A 489 12.06 -27.24 1.61
C HIS A 489 11.14 -28.46 1.74
N LEU A 490 11.67 -29.68 1.55
CA LEU A 490 10.89 -30.91 1.78
C LEU A 490 10.44 -31.04 3.24
N ALA A 491 11.28 -30.65 4.20
CA ALA A 491 10.91 -30.66 5.60
C ALA A 491 9.90 -29.57 5.95
N ASP A 492 9.91 -28.42 5.28
CA ASP A 492 8.98 -27.29 5.49
C ASP A 492 7.52 -27.66 5.18
N LEU A 493 7.30 -28.63 4.26
CA LEU A 493 5.99 -29.20 3.95
C LEU A 493 5.27 -29.80 5.18
N PHE A 494 6.05 -30.24 6.18
CA PHE A 494 5.53 -30.93 7.36
C PHE A 494 5.55 -30.04 8.61
N ARG A 495 5.95 -28.78 8.49
CA ARG A 495 6.01 -27.83 9.60
C ARG A 495 4.70 -27.08 9.77
N LYS A 496 4.48 -26.56 10.98
CA LYS A 496 3.34 -25.69 11.30
C LYS A 496 3.71 -24.24 11.03
N TRP A 497 2.82 -23.52 10.37
CA TRP A 497 2.99 -22.11 9.99
C TRP A 497 1.81 -21.28 10.52
N PRO A 498 2.02 -20.00 10.87
CA PRO A 498 0.93 -19.12 11.26
C PRO A 498 -0.01 -18.87 10.06
N ASP A 499 -1.26 -18.52 10.34
CA ASP A 499 -2.19 -18.09 9.30
C ASP A 499 -1.83 -16.65 8.93
N THR A 500 -0.98 -16.50 7.93
CA THR A 500 -0.52 -15.21 7.43
C THR A 500 -1.06 -15.08 6.02
N SER A 501 -2.26 -14.53 5.90
CA SER A 501 -2.85 -14.11 4.64
C SER A 501 -1.83 -13.27 3.86
N GLY A 502 -1.33 -13.79 2.74
CA GLY A 502 -0.44 -13.06 1.84
C GLY A 502 1.05 -13.43 1.90
N MET A 503 1.51 -14.26 2.84
CA MET A 503 2.88 -14.79 2.74
C MET A 503 2.92 -16.00 1.79
N PRO A 504 4.01 -16.19 1.02
CA PRO A 504 4.22 -17.43 0.29
C PRO A 504 4.20 -18.55 1.32
N ASN A 505 3.18 -19.41 1.29
CA ASN A 505 3.17 -20.59 2.15
C ASN A 505 4.45 -21.40 1.82
N PRO A 506 5.38 -21.56 2.79
CA PRO A 506 6.64 -22.26 2.52
C PRO A 506 6.42 -23.73 2.13
N SER A 507 5.21 -24.26 2.35
CA SER A 507 4.81 -25.61 1.95
C SER A 507 4.16 -25.72 0.56
N THR A 508 4.01 -24.65 -0.22
CA THR A 508 3.38 -24.72 -1.56
C THR A 508 4.20 -24.13 -2.70
N LYS A 509 5.53 -24.12 -2.59
CA LYS A 509 6.43 -23.86 -3.73
C LYS A 509 7.33 -25.04 -4.02
#